data_AF-A0A662TUW3-F1
#
_entry.id   AF-A0A662TUW3-F1
#
_cell.length_a   1.000
_cell.length_b   1.000
_cell.length_c   1.000
_cell.angle_alpha   90.00
_cell.angle_beta   90.00
_cell.angle_gamma   90.00
#
_symmetry.space_group_name_H-M   'P 1'
#
loop_
_entity.id
_entity.type
_entity.pdbx_description
1 polymer ?
#
loop_
_entity_poly.entity_id
_entity_poly.type
_entity_poly.pdbx_seq_one_letter_code
_entity_poly.pdbx_strand_id
1 'polypeptide(L)'
;MIPIGGGVTAVSGPEMYPYIQSGQLVGLLSGMKGAAEYEQLVGKPGLGLSGMVAQSYVHVMVVVFILFANVVFFLEKRGKR
;
A
#
# COMPACT_ATOMS: atom_id res chain seq x y z
N MET A 1 7.47 24.95 17.42
CA MET A 1 6.45 24.45 16.47
C MET A 1 5.57 23.48 17.24
N ILE A 2 4.25 23.49 17.02
CA ILE A 2 3.31 22.58 17.67
C ILE A 2 3.38 21.23 16.92
N PRO A 3 3.53 20.08 17.58
CA PRO A 3 3.53 18.79 16.90
C PRO A 3 2.14 18.47 16.34
N ILE A 4 2.04 18.32 15.01
CA ILE A 4 0.79 18.00 14.30
C ILE A 4 0.95 16.64 13.62
N GLY A 5 0.00 15.73 13.85
CA GLY A 5 -0.16 14.49 13.10
C GLY A 5 -1.24 14.65 12.03
N GLY A 6 -1.06 14.02 10.88
CA GLY A 6 -2.02 14.00 9.78
C GLY A 6 -2.75 12.66 9.66
N GLY A 7 -4.03 12.69 9.29
CA GLY A 7 -4.80 11.50 8.90
C GLY A 7 -5.40 11.71 7.51
N VAL A 8 -5.03 10.88 6.54
CA VAL A 8 -5.45 11.03 5.14
C VAL A 8 -5.84 9.68 4.53
N THR A 9 -6.55 9.72 3.40
CA THR A 9 -6.85 8.52 2.62
C THR A 9 -5.57 7.91 2.05
N ALA A 10 -5.62 6.64 1.63
CA ALA A 10 -4.44 5.94 1.09
C ALA A 10 -3.85 6.65 -0.14
N VAL A 11 -4.70 7.27 -0.97
CA VAL A 11 -4.30 7.96 -2.20
C VAL A 11 -3.60 9.28 -1.95
N SER A 12 -3.97 10.00 -0.88
CA SER A 12 -3.34 11.26 -0.49
C SER A 12 -2.14 11.07 0.45
N GLY A 13 -1.83 9.84 0.85
CA GLY A 13 -0.66 9.52 1.67
C GLY A 13 0.66 10.03 1.05
N PRO A 14 0.96 9.69 -0.22
CA PRO A 14 2.17 10.12 -0.89
C PRO A 14 2.35 11.64 -0.95
N GLU A 15 1.25 12.37 -1.11
CA GLU A 15 1.23 13.84 -1.19
C GLU A 15 1.62 14.50 0.14
N MET A 16 1.50 13.76 1.26
CA MET A 16 1.82 14.26 2.60
C MET A 16 3.26 13.99 3.04
N TYR A 17 4.01 13.13 2.33
CA TYR A 17 5.41 12.84 2.66
C TYR A 17 6.33 14.08 2.69
N PRO A 18 6.19 15.08 1.78
CA PRO A 18 6.99 16.30 1.86
C PRO A 18 6.85 17.04 3.19
N TYR A 19 5.65 17.03 3.79
CA TYR A 19 5.40 17.67 5.09
C TYR A 19 5.99 16.90 6.26
N ILE A 20 6.12 15.57 6.15
CA ILE A 20 6.85 14.77 7.13
C ILE A 20 8.35 15.07 7.01
N GLN A 21 8.87 15.13 5.78
CA GLN A 21 10.29 15.38 5.50
C GLN A 21 10.73 16.79 5.91
N SER A 22 9.85 17.79 5.78
CA SER A 22 10.11 19.16 6.21
C SER A 22 9.96 19.36 7.73
N GLY A 23 9.54 18.32 8.48
CA GLY A 23 9.29 18.40 9.92
C GLY A 23 7.99 19.15 10.29
N GLN A 24 7.13 19.45 9.32
CA GLN A 24 5.84 20.08 9.55
C GLN A 24 4.80 19.09 10.10
N LEU A 25 4.92 17.80 9.75
CA LEU A 25 4.13 16.71 10.31
C LEU A 25 5.04 15.74 11.07
N VAL A 26 4.64 15.38 12.29
CA VAL A 26 5.38 14.41 13.12
C VAL A 26 4.98 12.95 12.84
N GLY A 27 3.84 12.75 12.19
CA GLY A 27 3.32 11.42 11.87
C GLY A 27 2.13 11.50 10.92
N LEU A 28 1.89 10.40 10.20
CA LEU A 28 0.82 10.30 9.20
C LEU A 28 0.13 8.94 9.29
N LEU A 29 -1.19 8.97 9.52
CA LEU A 29 -2.06 7.80 9.38
C LEU A 29 -2.66 7.82 7.98
N SER A 30 -2.06 7.07 7.05
CA SER A 30 -2.54 6.98 5.67
C SER A 30 -3.35 5.71 5.42
N GLY A 31 -4.65 5.88 5.20
CA GLY A 31 -5.57 4.83 4.75
C GLY A 31 -5.53 3.55 5.59
N MET A 32 -5.69 2.41 4.92
CA MET A 32 -5.72 1.08 5.56
C MET A 32 -4.38 0.70 6.21
N LYS A 33 -3.25 1.08 5.59
CA LYS A 33 -1.92 0.81 6.14
C LYS A 33 -1.69 1.54 7.45
N GLY A 34 -1.98 2.85 7.50
CA GLY A 34 -1.88 3.64 8.72
C GLY A 34 -2.82 3.15 9.82
N ALA A 35 -4.05 2.75 9.47
CA ALA A 35 -4.96 2.12 10.42
C ALA A 35 -4.42 0.80 10.97
N ALA A 36 -3.83 -0.04 10.12
CA ALA A 36 -3.23 -1.32 10.54
C ALA A 36 -2.02 -1.14 11.45
N GLU A 37 -1.12 -0.21 11.12
CA GLU A 37 0.03 0.14 11.95
C GLU A 37 -0.42 0.70 13.31
N TYR A 38 -1.48 1.51 13.33
CA TYR A 38 -2.09 2.00 14.57
C TYR A 38 -2.70 0.87 15.42
N GLU A 39 -3.46 -0.05 14.80
CA GLU A 39 -4.01 -1.23 15.48
C GLU A 39 -2.92 -2.11 16.09
N GLN A 40 -1.79 -2.30 15.40
CA GLN A 40 -0.62 -3.00 15.93
C GLN A 40 0.00 -2.26 17.11
N LEU A 41 0.20 -0.94 17.01
CA LEU A 41 0.78 -0.12 18.07
C LEU A 41 -0.07 -0.13 19.36
N VAL A 42 -1.39 -0.17 19.22
CA VAL A 42 -2.34 -0.23 20.35
C VAL A 42 -2.60 -1.66 20.83
N GLY A 43 -2.04 -2.67 20.15
CA GLY A 43 -2.20 -4.10 20.50
C GLY A 43 -3.62 -4.62 20.32
N LYS A 44 -4.43 -3.95 19.49
CA LYS A 44 -5.84 -4.28 19.24
C LYS A 44 -6.02 -4.53 17.74
N PRO A 45 -5.73 -5.75 17.26
CA PRO A 45 -5.90 -6.08 15.85
C PRO A 45 -7.38 -5.95 15.46
N GLY A 46 -7.63 -5.31 14.32
CA GLY A 46 -8.98 -5.06 13.83
C GLY A 46 -9.07 -5.20 12.31
N LEU A 47 -9.91 -4.35 11.72
CA LEU A 47 -10.20 -4.37 10.29
C LEU A 47 -9.03 -3.88 9.44
N GLY A 48 -8.22 -2.95 9.97
CA GLY A 48 -7.04 -2.43 9.27
C GLY A 48 -6.01 -3.53 9.03
N LEU A 49 -5.67 -4.27 10.08
CA LEU A 49 -4.71 -5.36 10.03
C LEU A 49 -5.19 -6.52 9.14
N SER A 50 -6.47 -6.89 9.27
CA SER A 50 -7.07 -7.94 8.45
C SER A 50 -7.12 -7.57 6.96
N GLY A 51 -7.41 -6.30 6.66
CA GLY A 51 -7.44 -5.78 5.29
C GLY A 51 -6.06 -5.80 4.61
N MET A 52 -4.96 -5.58 5.35
CA MET A 52 -3.61 -5.67 4.78
C MET A 52 -3.26 -7.08 4.28
N VAL A 53 -3.75 -8.12 4.95
CA VAL A 53 -3.56 -9.51 4.51
C VAL A 53 -4.21 -9.70 3.14
N ALA A 54 -5.47 -9.30 3.00
CA ALA A 54 -6.20 -9.40 1.73
C ALA A 54 -5.50 -8.61 0.61
N GLN A 55 -5.06 -7.38 0.88
CA GLN A 55 -4.36 -6.54 -0.11
C GLN A 55 -3.06 -7.21 -0.59
N SER A 56 -2.29 -7.83 0.31
CA SER A 56 -1.03 -8.51 -0.02
C SER A 56 -1.25 -9.70 -0.96
N TYR A 57 -2.26 -10.54 -0.72
CA TYR A 57 -2.61 -11.66 -1.59
C TYR A 57 -3.04 -11.20 -2.99
N VAL A 58 -3.87 -10.14 -3.06
CA VAL A 58 -4.30 -9.58 -4.34
C VAL A 58 -3.13 -9.04 -5.14
N HIS A 59 -2.18 -8.34 -4.51
CA HIS A 59 -0.99 -7.85 -5.22
C HIS A 59 -0.15 -8.99 -5.80
N VAL A 60 0.06 -10.07 -5.05
CA VAL A 60 0.79 -11.25 -5.55
C VAL A 60 0.03 -11.89 -6.72
N MET A 61 -1.29 -12.03 -6.62
CA MET A 61 -2.12 -12.60 -7.69
C MET A 61 -2.02 -11.78 -8.98
N VAL A 62 -2.06 -10.45 -8.89
CA VAL A 62 -1.89 -9.57 -10.07
C VAL A 62 -0.52 -9.75 -10.71
N VAL A 63 0.56 -9.84 -9.92
CA VAL A 63 1.92 -10.10 -10.43
C VAL A 63 1.98 -11.44 -11.16
N VAL A 64 1.38 -12.50 -10.60
CA VAL A 64 1.32 -13.83 -11.24
C VAL A 64 0.59 -13.76 -12.58
N PHE A 65 -0.55 -13.08 -12.66
CA PHE A 65 -1.27 -12.92 -13.93
C PHE A 65 -0.49 -12.11 -14.96
N ILE A 66 0.24 -11.07 -14.55
CA ILE A 66 1.11 -10.30 -15.46
C ILE A 66 2.22 -11.21 -16.01
N LEU A 67 2.85 -12.04 -15.17
CA LEU A 67 3.90 -12.96 -15.62
C LEU A 67 3.33 -14.02 -16.59
N PHE A 68 2.18 -14.62 -16.25
CA PHE A 68 1.49 -15.57 -17.11
C PHE A 68 1.16 -14.95 -18.48
N ALA A 69 0.57 -13.76 -18.51
CA ALA A 69 0.23 -13.05 -19.74
C ALA A 69 1.46 -12.77 -20.60
N ASN A 70 2.57 -12.35 -19.98
CA ASN A 70 3.84 -12.12 -20.70
C ASN A 70 4.42 -13.41 -21.29
N VAL A 71 4.35 -14.54 -20.56
CA VAL A 71 4.82 -15.85 -21.05
C VAL A 71 4.00 -16.29 -22.25
N VAL A 72 2.66 -16.23 -22.17
CA VAL A 72 1.76 -16.58 -23.27
C VAL A 72 2.02 -15.69 -24.49
N PHE A 73 2.12 -14.37 -24.29
CA PHE A 73 2.43 -13.41 -25.35
C PHE A 73 3.74 -13.75 -26.08
N PHE A 74 4.79 -14.13 -25.34
CA PHE A 74 6.08 -14.43 -25.93
C PHE A 74 6.09 -15.77 -26.67
N LEU A 75 5.33 -16.75 -26.19
CA LEU A 75 5.14 -18.05 -26.86
C LEU A 75 4.37 -17.88 -28.18
N GLU A 76 3.26 -17.14 -28.19
CA GLU A 76 2.51 -16.84 -29.41
C GLU A 76 3.34 -16.05 -30.43
N LYS A 77 4.14 -15.09 -29.97
CA LYS A 77 5.02 -14.30 -30.83
C LYS A 77 6.13 -15.15 -31.48
N ARG A 78 6.57 -16.23 -30.84
CA ARG A 78 7.55 -17.18 -31.41
C ARG A 78 6.92 -18.14 -32.43
N GLY A 79 5.63 -18.45 -32.32
CA GLY A 79 4.92 -19.34 -33.27
C GLY A 79 4.41 -18.67 -34.54
N LYS A 80 4.35 -17.33 -34.59
CA LYS A 80 3.95 -16.54 -35.77
C LYS A 80 5.13 -16.05 -36.65
N ARG A 81 6.35 -16.49 -36.36
CA ARG A 81 7.54 -16.33 -37.22
C ARG A 81 7.83 -17.65 -37.90
#